data_AF-A0A6B3FSF8-F1
#
_entry.id   AF-A0A6B3FSF8-F1
#
_cell.length_a   1.000
_cell.length_b   1.000
_cell.length_c   1.000
_cell.angle_alpha   90.00
_cell.angle_beta   90.00
_cell.angle_gamma   90.00
#
_symmetry.space_group_name_H-M   'P 1'
#
loop_
_entity.id
_entity.type
_entity.pdbx_description
1 polymer ?
#
loop_
_entity_poly.entity_id
_entity_poly.type
_entity_poly.pdbx_seq_one_letter_code
_entity_poly.pdbx_strand_id
1 'polypeptide(L)'
;GLKVCPDLDTVMYTLGGGINEEQGWGRTDETFRVKEELAAYGVGPEWFGLGDRDFATHIVRTQMLGAGYPLSAVTEALCARWQPGVRLLPMSDDRVETHVAVEMDGESKAIHFQEYWVK
;
A
#
# COMPACT_ATOMS: atom_id res chain seq x y z
N GLY A 1 9.18 -1.92 8.89
CA GLY A 1 7.93 -2.22 8.18
C GLY A 1 8.05 -1.80 6.72
N LEU A 2 7.06 -2.12 5.90
CA LEU A 2 7.00 -1.70 4.50
C LEU A 2 6.13 -0.44 4.34
N LYS A 3 6.44 0.39 3.34
CA LYS A 3 5.60 1.53 2.95
C LYS A 3 4.54 1.09 1.94
N VAL A 4 3.27 1.27 2.32
CA VAL A 4 2.10 1.03 1.46
C VAL A 4 1.53 2.37 1.02
N CYS A 5 1.14 2.48 -0.25
CA CYS A 5 0.54 3.69 -0.83
C CYS A 5 -0.66 3.30 -1.70
N PRO A 6 -1.81 2.96 -1.08
CA PRO A 6 -2.89 2.23 -1.74
C PRO A 6 -3.47 2.98 -2.96
N ASP A 7 -3.61 4.30 -2.89
CA ASP A 7 -4.16 5.09 -3.99
C ASP A 7 -3.21 5.12 -5.20
N LEU A 8 -1.91 5.35 -4.95
CA LEU A 8 -0.88 5.33 -6.00
C LEU A 8 -0.77 3.95 -6.63
N ASP A 9 -0.77 2.90 -5.81
CA ASP A 9 -0.70 1.52 -6.28
C ASP A 9 -1.92 1.15 -7.12
N THR A 10 -3.12 1.51 -6.65
CA THR A 10 -4.36 1.28 -7.40
C THR A 10 -4.32 1.96 -8.76
N VAL A 11 -4.03 3.27 -8.82
CA VAL A 11 -3.98 4.00 -10.10
C VAL A 11 -2.91 3.42 -11.03
N MET A 12 -1.72 3.12 -10.50
CA MET A 12 -0.63 2.54 -11.27
C MET A 12 -0.99 1.17 -11.85
N TYR A 13 -1.59 0.27 -11.06
CA TYR A 13 -2.00 -1.05 -11.53
C TYR A 13 -3.18 -0.99 -12.48
N THR A 14 -4.19 -0.16 -12.22
CA THR A 14 -5.35 -0.01 -13.10
C THR A 14 -4.92 0.46 -14.48
N LEU A 15 -4.17 1.57 -14.54
CA LEU A 15 -3.76 2.15 -15.82
C LEU A 15 -2.63 1.36 -16.49
N GLY A 16 -1.87 0.58 -15.73
CA GLY A 16 -0.83 -0.32 -16.23
C GLY A 16 -1.30 -1.74 -16.57
N GLY A 17 -2.62 -2.01 -16.55
CA GLY A 17 -3.19 -3.30 -16.93
C GLY A 17 -2.91 -4.46 -15.95
N GLY A 18 -2.63 -4.14 -14.68
CA GLY A 18 -2.31 -5.11 -13.63
C GLY A 18 -3.40 -5.35 -12.59
N ILE A 19 -4.49 -4.59 -12.61
CA ILE A 19 -5.56 -4.68 -11.62
C ILE A 19 -6.44 -5.92 -11.83
N ASN A 20 -6.90 -6.53 -10.74
CA ASN A 20 -7.96 -7.52 -10.79
C ASN A 20 -9.31 -6.82 -11.03
N GLU A 21 -9.80 -6.85 -12.27
CA GLU A 21 -11.05 -6.18 -12.67
C GLU A 21 -12.31 -6.80 -12.02
N GLU A 22 -12.32 -8.12 -11.77
CA GLU A 22 -13.47 -8.78 -11.14
C GLU A 22 -13.64 -8.35 -9.67
N GLN A 23 -12.52 -8.19 -8.97
CA GLN A 23 -12.48 -7.78 -7.57
C GLN A 23 -12.55 -6.25 -7.41
N GLY A 24 -12.15 -5.50 -8.44
CA GLY A 24 -12.08 -4.05 -8.46
C GLY A 24 -10.89 -3.46 -7.69
N TRP A 25 -10.05 -4.30 -7.08
CA TRP A 25 -8.85 -3.92 -6.33
C TRP A 25 -7.84 -5.07 -6.30
N GLY A 26 -6.59 -4.76 -5.98
CA GLY A 26 -5.51 -5.76 -5.96
C GLY A 26 -5.05 -6.17 -7.37
N ARG A 27 -4.10 -7.09 -7.46
CA ARG A 27 -3.50 -7.50 -8.74
C ARG A 27 -4.09 -8.81 -9.25
N THR A 28 -4.04 -9.03 -10.56
CA THR A 28 -4.36 -10.34 -11.16
C THR A 28 -3.33 -11.41 -10.78
N ASP A 29 -3.81 -12.65 -10.70
CA ASP A 29 -3.04 -13.85 -10.32
C ASP A 29 -2.26 -13.69 -9.02
N GLU A 30 -2.91 -13.12 -8.01
CA GLU A 30 -2.33 -12.88 -6.70
C GLU A 30 -2.43 -14.11 -5.80
N THR A 31 -1.39 -14.32 -4.98
CA THR A 31 -1.40 -15.31 -3.89
C THR A 31 -1.20 -14.60 -2.56
N PHE A 32 -1.47 -15.29 -1.45
CA PHE A 32 -1.44 -14.70 -0.10
C PHE A 32 -0.55 -15.51 0.86
N ARG A 33 0.49 -16.15 0.34
CA ARG A 33 1.36 -17.03 1.14
C ARG A 33 2.16 -16.26 2.18
N VAL A 34 2.63 -15.06 1.85
CA VAL A 34 3.31 -14.19 2.81
C VAL A 34 2.38 -13.81 3.95
N LYS A 35 1.11 -13.50 3.64
CA LYS A 35 0.09 -13.21 4.66
C LYS A 35 -0.14 -14.41 5.58
N GLU A 36 -0.30 -15.61 5.01
CA GLU A 36 -0.49 -16.86 5.76
C GLU A 36 0.68 -17.11 6.74
N GLU A 37 1.93 -16.94 6.28
CA GLU A 37 3.10 -17.11 7.14
C GLU A 37 3.21 -16.03 8.22
N LEU A 38 2.90 -14.76 7.91
CA LEU A 38 2.89 -13.68 8.91
C LEU A 38 1.87 -13.97 10.03
N ALA A 39 0.70 -14.48 9.67
CA ALA A 39 -0.31 -14.93 10.64
C ALA A 39 0.21 -16.11 11.48
N ALA A 40 0.88 -17.08 10.87
CA ALA A 40 1.48 -18.22 11.58
C ALA A 40 2.58 -17.79 12.58
N TYR A 41 3.33 -16.72 12.27
CA TYR A 41 4.27 -16.11 13.21
C TYR A 41 3.59 -15.28 14.33
N GLY A 42 2.28 -15.03 14.24
CA GLY A 42 1.54 -14.20 15.18
C GLY A 42 1.90 -12.70 15.06
N VAL A 43 2.35 -12.26 13.88
CA VAL A 43 2.82 -10.90 13.66
C VAL A 43 1.95 -10.18 12.63
N GLY A 44 1.57 -8.95 12.99
CA GLY A 44 0.83 -8.06 12.10
C GLY A 44 -0.69 -8.23 12.22
N PRO A 45 -1.45 -7.25 11.70
CA PRO A 45 -2.90 -7.29 11.75
C PRO A 45 -3.45 -8.35 10.78
N GLU A 46 -4.18 -9.35 11.32
CA GLU A 46 -4.84 -10.40 10.52
C GLU A 46 -5.80 -9.84 9.44
N TRP A 47 -6.32 -8.64 9.72
CA TRP A 47 -7.30 -7.94 8.92
C TRP A 47 -6.72 -7.18 7.72
N PHE A 48 -5.40 -6.97 7.65
CA PHE A 48 -4.74 -6.30 6.52
C PHE A 48 -4.04 -7.33 5.63
N GLY A 49 -4.63 -7.64 4.47
CA GLY A 49 -4.11 -8.63 3.55
C GLY A 49 -3.45 -8.00 2.33
N LEU A 50 -2.12 -8.10 2.24
CA LEU A 50 -1.38 -7.82 1.03
C LEU A 50 -1.14 -9.10 0.25
N GLY A 51 -1.30 -9.02 -1.06
CA GLY A 51 -0.92 -10.08 -1.97
C GLY A 51 0.60 -10.19 -2.12
N ASP A 52 1.09 -11.37 -2.48
CA ASP A 52 2.52 -11.66 -2.61
C ASP A 52 3.20 -10.80 -3.70
N ARG A 53 2.53 -10.58 -4.84
CA ARG A 53 3.01 -9.70 -5.92
C ARG A 53 2.93 -8.24 -5.50
N ASP A 54 1.89 -7.83 -4.77
CA ASP A 54 1.80 -6.46 -4.24
C ASP A 54 2.92 -6.16 -3.22
N PHE A 55 3.27 -7.17 -2.41
CA PHE A 55 4.41 -7.13 -1.49
C PHE A 55 5.72 -6.75 -2.18
N ALA A 56 5.95 -7.24 -3.41
CA ALA A 56 7.14 -6.89 -4.19
C ALA A 56 7.23 -5.38 -4.49
N THR A 57 6.11 -4.73 -4.85
CA THR A 57 6.06 -3.27 -5.05
C THR A 57 6.44 -2.55 -3.77
N HIS A 58 5.95 -3.03 -2.63
CA HIS A 58 6.21 -2.39 -1.33
C HIS A 58 7.66 -2.57 -0.87
N ILE A 59 8.29 -3.71 -1.16
CA ILE A 59 9.72 -3.93 -0.93
C ILE A 59 10.54 -2.92 -1.74
N VAL A 60 10.30 -2.83 -3.06
CA VAL A 60 11.03 -1.90 -3.94
C VAL A 60 10.86 -0.47 -3.46
N ARG A 61 9.62 -0.04 -3.18
CA ARG A 61 9.33 1.30 -2.65
C ARG A 61 10.11 1.58 -1.37
N THR A 62 10.02 0.67 -0.41
CA THR A 62 10.64 0.85 0.90
C THR A 62 12.16 0.94 0.80
N GLN A 63 12.78 0.11 -0.06
CA GLN A 63 14.21 0.16 -0.32
C GLN A 63 14.63 1.50 -0.93
N MET A 64 13.91 2.00 -1.92
CA MET A 64 14.24 3.29 -2.54
C MET A 64 14.05 4.47 -1.58
N LEU A 65 12.95 4.50 -0.82
CA LEU A 65 12.75 5.52 0.22
C LEU A 65 13.88 5.47 1.26
N GLY A 66 14.29 4.26 1.68
CA GLY A 66 15.42 4.07 2.60
C GLY A 66 16.77 4.51 2.03
N ALA A 67 16.93 4.50 0.71
CA ALA A 67 18.10 5.04 0.01
C ALA A 67 18.03 6.57 -0.22
N GLY A 68 16.99 7.24 0.27
CA GLY A 68 16.84 8.70 0.22
C GLY A 68 16.13 9.24 -1.02
N TYR A 69 15.54 8.39 -1.86
CA TYR A 69 14.72 8.85 -2.97
C TYR A 69 13.37 9.37 -2.46
N PRO A 70 12.87 10.52 -2.96
CA PRO A 70 11.54 11.01 -2.63
C PRO A 70 10.44 10.12 -3.24
N LEU A 71 9.23 10.14 -2.67
CA LEU A 71 8.13 9.27 -3.09
C LEU A 71 7.78 9.44 -4.58
N SER A 72 7.86 10.66 -5.10
CA SER A 72 7.65 11.02 -6.50
C SER A 72 8.63 10.29 -7.44
N ALA A 73 9.92 10.25 -7.09
CA ALA A 73 10.93 9.50 -7.85
C ALA A 73 10.72 7.99 -7.75
N VAL A 74 10.28 7.50 -6.58
CA VAL A 74 9.94 6.08 -6.40
C VAL A 74 8.74 5.70 -7.27
N THR A 75 7.69 6.53 -7.29
CA THR A 75 6.52 6.32 -8.15
C THR A 75 6.90 6.32 -9.63
N GLU A 76 7.75 7.24 -10.06
CA GLU A 76 8.27 7.28 -11.44
C GLU A 76 9.04 5.98 -11.79
N ALA A 77 9.91 5.51 -10.90
CA ALA A 77 10.67 4.28 -11.12
C ALA A 77 9.77 3.03 -11.20
N LEU A 78 8.75 2.93 -10.35
CA LEU A 78 7.76 1.85 -10.44
C LEU A 78 6.94 1.94 -11.74
N CYS A 79 6.59 3.17 -12.16
CA CYS A 79 5.87 3.41 -13.40
C CYS A 79 6.68 3.05 -14.65
N ALA A 80 8.02 2.96 -14.59
CA ALA A 80 8.81 2.47 -15.72
C ALA A 80 8.45 1.02 -16.11
N ARG A 81 8.07 0.20 -15.12
CA ARG A 81 7.55 -1.16 -15.36
C ARG A 81 6.09 -1.14 -15.80
N TRP A 82 5.25 -0.35 -15.13
CA TRP A 82 3.80 -0.40 -15.31
C TRP A 82 3.28 0.42 -16.48
N GLN A 83 4.01 1.44 -16.91
CA GLN A 83 3.70 2.31 -18.06
C GLN A 83 2.23 2.77 -18.09
N PRO A 84 1.72 3.46 -17.05
CA PRO A 84 0.30 3.77 -16.90
C PRO A 84 -0.25 4.81 -17.90
N GLY A 85 0.53 5.23 -18.90
CA GLY A 85 0.12 6.24 -19.90
C GLY A 85 -0.07 7.66 -19.36
N VAL A 86 0.13 7.87 -18.05
CA VAL A 86 -0.01 9.16 -17.37
C VAL A 86 1.19 9.41 -16.46
N ARG A 87 1.42 10.69 -16.11
CA ARG A 87 2.36 11.03 -15.05
C ARG A 87 1.66 10.94 -13.69
N LEU A 88 1.97 9.89 -12.94
CA LEU A 88 1.43 9.68 -11.61
C LEU A 88 2.27 10.41 -10.56
N LEU A 89 1.67 11.39 -9.87
CA LEU A 89 2.34 12.18 -8.84
C LEU A 89 1.69 11.93 -7.48
N PRO A 90 2.48 11.66 -6.42
CA PRO A 90 1.96 11.80 -5.07
C PRO A 90 1.61 13.27 -4.80
N MET A 91 0.61 13.52 -3.95
CA MET A 91 0.25 14.89 -3.56
C MET A 91 1.37 15.60 -2.78
N SER A 92 2.23 14.82 -2.12
CA SER A 92 3.41 15.28 -1.38
C SER A 92 4.45 14.17 -1.32
N ASP A 93 5.72 14.56 -1.25
CA ASP A 93 6.82 13.66 -0.90
C ASP A 93 6.97 13.50 0.62
N ASP A 94 6.36 14.41 1.39
CA ASP A 94 6.30 14.33 2.84
C ASP A 94 5.21 13.37 3.32
N ARG A 95 5.38 12.87 4.56
CA ARG A 95 4.40 11.99 5.18
C ARG A 95 3.13 12.75 5.54
N VAL A 96 2.02 12.38 4.90
CA VAL A 96 0.66 12.82 5.24
C VAL A 96 -0.23 11.58 5.35
N GLU A 97 -0.80 11.35 6.53
CA GLU A 97 -1.60 10.15 6.82
C GLU A 97 -2.90 10.54 7.51
N THR A 98 -4.02 10.13 6.92
CA THR A 98 -5.35 10.36 7.48
C THR A 98 -5.54 9.52 8.74
N HIS A 99 -5.91 10.19 9.83
CA HIS A 99 -6.27 9.54 11.09
C HIS A 99 -7.69 9.96 11.49
N VAL A 100 -8.40 9.05 12.14
CA VAL A 100 -9.75 9.26 12.67
C VAL A 100 -9.66 9.36 14.18
N ALA A 101 -10.19 10.46 14.73
CA ALA A 101 -10.34 10.61 16.17
C ALA A 101 -11.54 9.79 16.66
N VAL A 102 -11.30 8.90 17.61
CA VAL A 102 -12.31 8.05 18.23
C VAL A 102 -12.24 8.15 19.75
N GLU A 103 -13.37 7.97 20.43
CA GLU A 103 -13.41 7.83 21.89
C GLU A 103 -13.47 6.34 22.25
N MET A 104 -12.48 5.85 22.99
CA MET A 104 -12.42 4.47 23.48
C MET A 104 -11.99 4.44 24.94
N ASP A 105 -12.74 3.72 25.78
CA ASP A 105 -12.47 3.61 27.23
C ASP A 105 -12.41 4.96 27.97
N GLY A 106 -13.10 5.98 27.44
CA GLY A 106 -13.10 7.34 27.99
C GLY A 106 -11.89 8.19 27.58
N GLU A 107 -11.06 7.72 26.65
CA GLU A 107 -9.93 8.45 26.09
C GLU A 107 -10.11 8.71 24.58
N SER A 108 -9.69 9.91 24.16
CA SER A 108 -9.60 10.27 22.75
C SER A 108 -8.34 9.68 22.12
N LYS A 109 -8.49 8.89 21.05
CA LYS A 109 -7.40 8.23 20.33
C LYS A 109 -7.48 8.57 18.84
N ALA A 110 -6.33 8.84 18.22
CA ALA A 110 -6.22 8.98 16.78
C ALA A 110 -5.79 7.64 16.17
N ILE A 111 -6.67 7.00 15.40
CA ILE A 111 -6.43 5.72 14.74
C ILE A 111 -6.18 5.97 13.25
N HIS A 112 -5.17 5.32 12.67
CA HIS A 112 -4.90 5.43 11.23
C HIS A 112 -6.15 4.99 10.44
N PHE A 113 -6.53 5.72 9.39
CA PHE A 113 -7.79 5.51 8.67
C PHE A 113 -7.99 4.05 8.23
N GLN A 114 -6.93 3.38 7.76
CA GLN A 114 -7.00 1.99 7.34
C GLN A 114 -7.36 1.03 8.49
N GLU A 115 -6.89 1.28 9.72
CA GLU A 115 -7.28 0.47 10.87
C GLU A 115 -8.74 0.76 11.25
N TYR A 116 -9.12 2.03 11.34
CA TYR A 116 -10.49 2.44 11.62
C TYR A 116 -11.52 1.89 10.61
N TRP A 117 -11.16 1.81 9.32
CA TRP A 117 -12.09 1.36 8.29
C TRP A 117 -12.33 -0.16 8.31
N VAL A 118 -11.36 -0.94 8.78
CA VAL A 118 -11.42 -2.40 8.75
C VAL A 118 -11.81 -2.99 10.11
N LYS A 119 -11.60 -2.25 11.20
CA LYS A 119 -11.82 -2.70 12.59
C LYS A 119 -12.74 -1.74 13.34
#